data_AF-A0A2D7JRG4-F1
#
_entry.id   AF-A0A2D7JRG4-F1
#
_cell.length_a   1.000
_cell.length_b   1.000
_cell.length_c   1.000
_cell.angle_alpha   90.00
_cell.angle_beta   90.00
_cell.angle_gamma   90.00
#
_symmetry.space_group_name_H-M   'P 1'
#
loop_
_entity.id
_entity.type
_entity.pdbx_description
1 polymer ?
#
loop_
_entity_poly.entity_id
_entity_poly.type
_entity_poly.pdbx_seq_one_letter_code
_entity_poly.pdbx_strand_id
1 'polypeptide(L)'
;MNKIATKTITVVEQALLIVIGALTLLGVLQEIMNIYRSGEIRLADLLLIFIYTEVIGMIGVFYRTRKIPIILPIFIGITGISRLIILQGKEMEPITLLYESSSILILALACFVVRAVMRGQDDEDL
;
A
#
# COMPACT_ATOMS: atom_id res chain seq x y z
N MET A 1 16.72 29.83 -5.33
CA MET A 1 16.05 28.93 -4.35
C MET A 1 17.10 28.10 -3.62
N ASN A 2 17.07 28.13 -2.28
CA ASN A 2 18.18 27.77 -1.39
C ASN A 2 18.50 26.26 -1.40
N LYS A 3 19.66 25.85 -1.95
CA LYS A 3 20.12 24.44 -2.04
C LYS A 3 20.16 23.72 -0.67
N ILE A 4 20.24 24.46 0.43
CA ILE A 4 20.24 23.92 1.80
C ILE A 4 18.87 23.35 2.16
N ALA A 5 17.77 24.02 1.81
CA ALA A 5 16.42 23.57 2.15
C ALA A 5 16.07 22.23 1.47
N THR A 6 16.40 22.09 0.18
CA THR A 6 16.16 20.85 -0.57
C THR A 6 16.98 19.68 -0.03
N LYS A 7 18.23 19.94 0.39
CA LYS A 7 19.12 18.89 0.93
C LYS A 7 18.62 18.35 2.27
N THR A 8 18.08 19.21 3.14
CA THR A 8 17.51 18.79 4.43
C THR A 8 16.25 17.94 4.23
N ILE A 9 15.38 18.32 3.28
CA ILE A 9 14.16 17.56 2.96
C ILE A 9 14.50 16.14 2.51
N THR A 10 15.47 15.98 1.61
CA THR A 10 15.86 14.65 1.12
C THR A 10 16.44 13.75 2.23
N VAL A 11 17.18 14.32 3.19
CA VAL A 11 17.69 13.54 4.33
C VAL A 11 16.54 13.05 5.21
N VAL A 12 15.55 13.90 5.46
CA VAL A 12 14.36 13.54 6.24
C VAL A 12 13.54 12.46 5.52
N GLU A 13 13.33 12.59 4.20
CA GLU A 13 12.63 11.58 3.39
C GLU A 13 13.32 10.22 3.51
N GLN A 14 14.64 10.15 3.34
CA GLN A 14 15.39 8.91 3.47
C GLN A 14 15.30 8.30 4.87
N ALA A 15 15.38 9.12 5.92
CA ALA A 15 15.22 8.66 7.28
C ALA A 15 13.83 8.07 7.53
N LEU A 16 12.77 8.73 7.04
CA LEU A 16 11.40 8.26 7.16
C LEU A 16 11.19 6.90 6.47
N LEU A 17 11.76 6.70 5.28
CA LEU A 17 11.67 5.40 4.60
C LEU A 17 12.33 4.27 5.37
N ILE A 18 13.51 4.53 5.93
CA ILE A 18 14.24 3.55 6.73
C ILE A 18 13.40 3.18 7.95
N VAL A 19 12.79 4.17 8.60
CA VAL A 19 11.89 3.94 9.75
C VAL A 19 10.67 3.11 9.33
N ILE A 20 9.96 3.47 8.26
CA ILE A 20 8.77 2.72 7.82
C ILE A 20 9.15 1.28 7.42
N GLY A 21 10.26 1.09 6.71
CA GLY A 21 10.75 -0.23 6.32
C GLY A 21 11.13 -1.08 7.53
N ALA A 22 11.81 -0.49 8.51
CA ALA A 22 12.14 -1.16 9.77
C ALA A 22 10.89 -1.54 10.57
N LEU A 23 9.91 -0.63 10.69
CA LEU A 23 8.65 -0.89 11.37
C LEU A 23 7.85 -2.00 10.67
N THR A 24 7.85 -2.03 9.34
CA THR A 24 7.16 -3.07 8.57
C THR A 24 7.80 -4.43 8.81
N LEU A 25 9.14 -4.50 8.82
CA LEU A 25 9.86 -5.73 9.15
C LEU A 25 9.57 -6.21 10.58
N LEU A 26 9.58 -5.29 11.56
CA LEU A 26 9.22 -5.62 12.94
C LEU A 26 7.77 -6.08 13.06
N GLY A 27 6.84 -5.47 12.32
CA GLY A 27 5.45 -5.89 12.25
C GLY A 27 5.27 -7.30 11.71
N VAL A 28 5.99 -7.65 10.62
CA VAL A 28 6.00 -9.03 10.09
C VAL A 28 6.52 -10.02 11.14
N LEU A 29 7.60 -9.70 11.85
CA LEU A 29 8.13 -10.56 12.90
C LEU A 29 7.13 -10.74 14.05
N GLN A 30 6.47 -9.67 14.48
CA GLN A 30 5.43 -9.73 15.50
C GLN A 30 4.26 -10.63 15.06
N GLU A 31 3.85 -10.52 13.80
CA GLU A 31 2.77 -11.35 13.26
C GLU A 31 3.17 -12.83 13.19
N ILE A 32 4.38 -13.13 12.72
CA ILE A 32 4.92 -14.50 12.73
C ILE A 32 4.94 -15.09 14.15
N MET A 33 5.34 -14.30 15.15
CA MET A 33 5.32 -14.73 16.55
C MET A 33 3.89 -14.96 17.07
N ASN A 34 2.92 -14.17 16.63
CA ASN A 34 1.50 -14.36 16.97
C ASN A 34 0.97 -15.66 16.36
N ILE A 35 1.22 -15.91 15.08
CA ILE A 35 0.85 -17.15 14.38
C ILE A 35 1.45 -18.35 15.12
N TYR A 36 2.75 -18.29 15.43
CA TYR A 36 3.43 -19.35 16.16
C TYR A 36 2.81 -19.65 17.53
N ARG A 37 2.40 -18.61 18.28
CA ARG A 37 1.73 -18.77 19.57
C ARG A 37 0.31 -19.31 19.46
N SER A 38 -0.42 -18.94 18.40
CA SER A 38 -1.78 -19.40 18.15
C SER A 38 -1.84 -20.86 17.70
N GLY A 39 -0.76 -21.37 17.08
CA GLY A 39 -0.67 -22.76 16.60
C GLY A 39 -1.47 -23.04 15.33
N GLU A 40 -2.18 -22.05 14.79
CA GLU A 40 -2.96 -22.15 13.56
C GLU A 40 -2.52 -21.06 12.58
N ILE A 41 -2.38 -21.44 11.30
CA ILE A 41 -2.09 -20.47 10.23
C ILE A 41 -3.41 -20.16 9.54
N ARG A 42 -3.93 -18.95 9.72
CA ARG A 42 -5.14 -18.52 9.04
C ARG A 42 -4.78 -17.84 7.73
N LEU A 43 -5.68 -17.91 6.75
CA LEU A 43 -5.51 -17.19 5.50
C LEU A 43 -5.46 -15.66 5.74
N ALA A 44 -6.11 -15.15 6.79
CA ALA A 44 -6.00 -13.76 7.26
C ALA A 44 -4.55 -13.33 7.47
N ASP A 45 -3.79 -14.15 8.20
CA ASP A 45 -2.44 -13.82 8.62
C ASP A 45 -1.48 -13.82 7.41
N LEU A 46 -1.69 -14.77 6.49
CA LEU A 46 -0.96 -14.81 5.22
C LEU A 46 -1.23 -13.57 4.35
N LEU A 47 -2.48 -13.13 4.26
CA LEU A 47 -2.87 -11.95 3.48
C LEU A 47 -2.32 -10.66 4.11
N LEU A 48 -2.25 -10.59 5.44
CA LEU A 48 -1.63 -9.49 6.17
C LEU A 48 -0.12 -9.41 5.88
N ILE A 49 0.59 -10.55 5.92
CA ILE A 49 2.01 -10.62 5.55
C ILE A 49 2.22 -10.24 4.07
N PHE A 50 1.27 -10.57 3.19
CA PHE A 50 1.31 -10.13 1.79
C PHE A 50 1.24 -8.61 1.68
N ILE A 51 0.34 -7.95 2.42
CA ILE A 51 0.23 -6.49 2.46
C ILE A 51 1.54 -5.86 2.94
N TYR A 52 2.17 -6.41 3.99
CA TYR A 52 3.48 -5.95 4.43
C TYR A 52 4.56 -6.09 3.35
N THR A 53 4.52 -7.19 2.59
CA THR A 53 5.45 -7.42 1.48
C THR A 53 5.23 -6.44 0.33
N GLU A 54 3.98 -6.11 -0.02
CA GLU A 54 3.66 -5.06 -1.00
C GLU A 54 4.20 -3.69 -0.58
N VAL A 55 4.04 -3.34 0.70
CA VAL A 55 4.57 -2.08 1.27
C VAL A 55 6.09 -2.04 1.20
N ILE A 56 6.79 -3.13 1.55
CA ILE A 56 8.25 -3.23 1.40
C ILE A 56 8.66 -3.02 -0.07
N GLY A 57 7.93 -3.61 -1.02
CA GLY A 57 8.14 -3.40 -2.45
C GLY A 57 8.02 -1.93 -2.86
N MET A 58 7.01 -1.22 -2.36
CA MET A 58 6.84 0.22 -2.61
C MET A 58 7.99 1.04 -2.05
N ILE A 59 8.42 0.76 -0.81
CA ILE A 59 9.57 1.44 -0.18
C ILE A 59 10.84 1.21 -1.02
N GLY A 60 11.05 -0.01 -1.51
CA GLY A 60 12.17 -0.34 -2.39
C GLY A 60 12.15 0.41 -3.73
N VAL A 61 10.97 0.55 -4.35
CA VAL A 61 10.79 1.37 -5.56
C VAL A 61 11.08 2.83 -5.26
N PHE A 62 10.53 3.37 -4.17
CA PHE A 62 10.72 4.77 -3.77
C PHE A 62 12.18 5.08 -3.47
N TYR A 63 12.91 4.15 -2.84
CA TYR A 63 14.34 4.30 -2.57
C TYR A 63 15.15 4.48 -3.87
N ARG A 64 14.75 3.82 -4.96
CA ARG A 64 15.44 3.88 -6.27
C ARG A 64 15.03 5.10 -7.11
N THR A 65 13.76 5.48 -7.10
CA THR A 65 13.23 6.51 -8.01
C THR A 65 13.04 7.89 -7.36
N ARG A 66 13.14 8.02 -6.02
CA ARG A 66 12.92 9.25 -5.23
C ARG A 66 11.60 9.98 -5.52
N LYS A 67 10.64 9.32 -6.15
CA LYS A 67 9.30 9.84 -6.43
C LYS A 67 8.30 8.88 -5.82
N ILE A 68 7.36 9.36 -5.02
CA ILE A 68 6.27 8.53 -4.49
C ILE A 68 5.29 8.35 -5.65
N PRO A 69 5.23 7.18 -6.32
CA PRO A 69 4.15 6.95 -7.26
C PRO A 69 2.84 6.91 -6.47
N ILE A 70 2.06 7.99 -6.56
CA ILE A 70 0.78 8.19 -5.85
C ILE A 70 -0.22 7.05 -6.14
N ILE A 71 0.00 6.34 -7.24
CA ILE A 71 -0.80 5.21 -7.68
C ILE A 71 -0.55 3.93 -6.84
N LEU A 72 0.67 3.71 -6.33
CA LEU A 72 0.98 2.46 -5.61
C LEU A 72 0.19 2.29 -4.29
N PRO A 73 0.03 3.32 -3.43
CA PRO A 73 -0.83 3.23 -2.24
C PRO A 73 -2.30 2.93 -2.55
N ILE A 74 -2.84 3.46 -3.65
CA ILE A 74 -4.22 3.20 -4.07
C ILE A 74 -4.40 1.71 -4.41
N PHE A 75 -3.42 1.12 -5.10
CA PHE A 75 -3.42 -0.32 -5.38
C PHE A 75 -3.37 -1.17 -4.11
N ILE A 76 -2.60 -0.77 -3.09
CA ILE A 76 -2.58 -1.48 -1.79
C ILE A 76 -3.96 -1.47 -1.12
N GLY A 77 -4.70 -0.35 -1.21
CA GLY A 77 -6.08 -0.29 -0.73
C GLY A 77 -6.99 -1.28 -1.47
N ILE A 78 -6.91 -1.31 -2.80
CA ILE A 78 -7.70 -2.22 -3.64
C ILE A 78 -7.36 -3.69 -3.36
N THR A 79 -6.07 -4.05 -3.30
CA THR A 79 -5.62 -5.41 -3.03
C THR A 79 -5.96 -5.81 -1.59
N GLY A 80 -5.87 -4.90 -0.63
CA GLY A 80 -6.27 -5.13 0.76
C GLY A 80 -7.76 -5.44 0.90
N ILE A 81 -8.64 -4.58 0.35
CA ILE A 81 -10.09 -4.79 0.43
C ILE A 81 -10.50 -6.06 -0.34
N SER A 82 -9.97 -6.28 -1.55
CA SER A 82 -10.32 -7.48 -2.33
C SER A 82 -9.92 -8.78 -1.64
N ARG A 83 -8.75 -8.82 -0.99
CA ARG A 83 -8.31 -9.96 -0.19
C ARG A 83 -9.19 -10.18 1.03
N LEU A 84 -9.62 -9.10 1.70
CA LEU A 84 -10.54 -9.19 2.83
C LEU A 84 -11.88 -9.80 2.41
N ILE A 85 -12.45 -9.37 1.28
CA ILE A 85 -13.69 -9.92 0.73
C ILE A 85 -13.55 -11.41 0.41
N ILE A 86 -12.43 -11.84 -0.20
CA ILE A 86 -12.24 -13.26 -0.55
C ILE A 86 -12.15 -14.12 0.72
N LEU A 87 -11.50 -13.61 1.75
CA LEU A 87 -11.30 -14.33 3.00
C LEU A 87 -12.55 -14.40 3.88
N GLN A 88 -13.26 -13.28 4.02
CA GLN A 88 -14.36 -13.13 4.97
C GLN A 88 -15.73 -13.10 4.30
N GLY A 89 -15.80 -13.05 2.98
CA GLY A 89 -17.03 -12.77 2.23
C GLY A 89 -18.17 -13.75 2.47
N LYS A 90 -17.90 -14.97 2.96
CA LYS A 90 -18.93 -15.94 3.34
C LYS A 90 -19.64 -15.56 4.66
N GLU A 91 -18.94 -14.90 5.57
CA GLU A 91 -19.48 -14.47 6.87
C GLU A 91 -20.01 -13.03 6.83
N MET A 92 -19.77 -12.31 5.74
CA MET A 92 -20.24 -10.94 5.55
C MET A 92 -21.70 -10.93 5.10
N GLU A 93 -22.48 -10.02 5.68
CA GLU A 93 -23.83 -9.76 5.17
C GLU A 93 -23.77 -9.30 3.70
N PRO A 94 -24.75 -9.71 2.86
CA PRO A 94 -24.77 -9.35 1.44
C PRO A 94 -24.65 -7.85 1.19
N ILE A 95 -25.23 -7.02 2.08
CA ILE A 95 -25.17 -5.57 1.97
C ILE A 95 -23.76 -5.02 2.23
N THR A 96 -23.03 -5.57 3.20
CA THR A 96 -21.65 -5.19 3.51
C THR A 96 -20.72 -5.58 2.37
N LEU A 97 -20.92 -6.78 1.79
CA LEU A 97 -20.17 -7.22 0.62
C LEU A 97 -20.38 -6.26 -0.58
N LEU A 98 -21.60 -5.75 -0.73
CA LEU A 98 -21.92 -4.75 -1.76
C LEU A 98 -21.23 -3.40 -1.49
N TYR A 99 -21.13 -2.96 -0.23
CA TYR A 99 -20.36 -1.76 0.12
C TYR A 99 -18.86 -1.93 -0.12
N GLU A 100 -18.26 -3.04 0.29
CA GLU A 100 -16.82 -3.28 0.11
C GLU A 100 -16.44 -3.40 -1.37
N SER A 101 -17.24 -4.12 -2.16
CA SER A 101 -17.03 -4.19 -3.61
C SER A 101 -17.25 -2.84 -4.30
N SER A 102 -18.20 -2.03 -3.83
CA SER A 102 -18.39 -0.66 -4.31
C SER A 102 -17.21 0.25 -3.95
N SER A 103 -16.61 0.09 -2.77
CA SER A 103 -15.37 0.80 -2.39
C SER A 103 -14.22 0.49 -3.34
N ILE A 104 -14.05 -0.78 -3.74
CA ILE A 104 -13.07 -1.17 -4.76
C ILE A 104 -13.34 -0.45 -6.09
N LEU A 105 -14.60 -0.38 -6.53
CA LEU A 105 -14.98 0.32 -7.75
C LEU A 105 -14.64 1.81 -7.69
N ILE A 106 -14.92 2.47 -6.56
CA ILE A 106 -14.61 3.88 -6.33
C ILE A 106 -13.09 4.12 -6.35
N LEU A 107 -12.31 3.28 -5.66
CA LEU A 107 -10.85 3.38 -5.65
C LEU A 107 -10.25 3.13 -7.03
N ALA A 108 -10.80 2.16 -7.78
CA ALA A 108 -10.39 1.89 -9.15
C ALA A 108 -10.69 3.08 -10.08
N LEU A 109 -11.85 3.71 -9.94
CA LEU A 109 -12.20 4.91 -10.69
C LEU A 109 -11.29 6.09 -10.32
N ALA A 110 -11.00 6.29 -9.03
CA ALA A 110 -10.04 7.31 -8.59
C ALA A 110 -8.66 7.07 -9.20
N CYS A 111 -8.18 5.82 -9.21
CA CYS A 111 -6.93 5.45 -9.87
C CYS A 111 -6.97 5.75 -11.38
N PHE A 112 -8.08 5.45 -12.05
CA PHE A 112 -8.28 5.76 -13.46
C PHE A 112 -8.18 7.27 -13.74
N VAL A 113 -8.86 8.10 -12.94
CA VAL A 113 -8.83 9.57 -13.07
C VAL A 113 -7.42 10.11 -12.83
N VAL A 114 -6.76 9.70 -11.73
CA VAL A 114 -5.38 10.13 -11.44
C VAL A 114 -4.45 9.77 -12.59
N ARG A 115 -4.55 8.54 -13.11
CA ARG A 115 -3.74 8.10 -14.25
C ARG A 115 -4.05 8.90 -15.52
N ALA A 116 -5.31 9.21 -15.79
CA ALA A 116 -5.70 10.00 -16.94
C ALA A 116 -5.17 11.44 -16.86
N VAL A 117 -5.23 12.07 -15.68
CA VAL A 117 -4.68 13.41 -15.44
C VAL A 117 -3.17 13.41 -15.59
N MET A 118 -2.47 12.43 -15.01
CA MET A 118 -1.01 12.33 -15.14
C MET A 118 -0.57 12.10 -16.59
N ARG A 119 -1.36 11.35 -17.40
CA ARG A 119 -1.08 11.19 -18.83
C ARG A 119 -1.23 12.48 -19.63
N GLY A 120 -2.14 13.37 -19.24
CA GLY A 120 -2.35 14.65 -19.93
C GLY A 120 -1.19 15.64 -19.75
N GLN A 121 -0.35 15.47 -18.71
CA GLN A 121 0.84 16.29 -18.49
C GLN A 121 2.05 15.86 -19.35
N ASP A 122 2.08 14.63 -19.87
CA ASP A 122 3.17 14.16 -20.73
C ASP A 122 3.09 14.74 -22.17
N ASP A 123 1.92 15.25 -22.59
CA ASP A 123 1.68 15.79 -23.94
C ASP A 123 1.92 17.32 -24.06
N GLU A 124 2.06 18.05 -22.95
CA GLU A 124 2.31 19.52 -22.94
C GLU A 124 3.81 19.89 -22.93
N ASP A 125 4.70 18.89 -22.76
CA ASP A 125 6.16 19.04 -22.75
C ASP A 125 6.84 18.71 -24.11
N LEU A 126 6.08 18.65 -25.22
CA LEU A 126 6.56 18.39 -26.60
C LEU A 126 6.37 19.57 -27.56
#